data_AF-A0A0D2FLE8-F1
#
_entry.id   AF-A0A0D2FLE8-F1
#
_cell.length_a   1.000
_cell.length_b   1.000
_cell.length_c   1.000
_cell.angle_alpha   90.00
_cell.angle_beta   90.00
_cell.angle_gamma   90.00
#
_symmetry.space_group_name_H-M   'P 1'
#
loop_
_entity.id
_entity.type
_entity.pdbx_description
1 polymer ?
#
loop_
_entity_poly.entity_id
_entity_poly.type
_entity_poly.pdbx_seq_one_letter_code
_entity_poly.pdbx_strand_id
1 'polypeptide(L)'
;MGDSEDEHGKTSLITTLWTACIHLFRLHRSADNQNSTSYINPEFPRGKVSRSPHREQVRGQGNKAQRMRTLREIIDDGTFWLLPDRDVLELIKLEFPQELERLKNATFVRSSNAPRPAGLSIAESLYGQDYPEINRTLVGVLALRWLHNDDYDRFVGTQGPPPIVLRRQSFAWLRSLFDKGLESTEDTYTLIVSMVTNDLGKDPALATDYAKKVGVDISKVNHDMILYHAVEEGMVPALDRLTKQAKDYLLLGIKLGSDFNFGQLAQAENAPASLSGLLDMRGHDRAFEMRFMEQILDLAGAAGHEDWTCAKKMIEPIFQSYRNVYDVAHGIIYEEMPLREGYDIILRRKLALLHQAGYSRQLDIARPGDRALMRLFCLGNTSNADNADIFYTAFTERIPDETRRQLTHGLNLDGSVAEPAVQPTYIPAMLTKALGNTANGSHEEKISAVAAMLRFLGRCLVVEPQNLQRLPHGVTVIERDVRKIIPVLESERFKTNPDMLDQESIPEDQIANVAPGVEILRGREHI
;
A
#
# COMPACT_ATOMS: atom_id res chain seq x y z
N MET A 1 -11.84 -58.00 -6.78
CA MET A 1 -12.97 -58.15 -7.72
C MET A 1 -14.00 -57.08 -7.37
N GLY A 2 -13.87 -55.85 -7.81
CA GLY A 2 -12.80 -55.26 -8.64
C GLY A 2 -13.38 -54.19 -9.56
N ASP A 3 -12.69 -53.05 -9.63
CA ASP A 3 -12.26 -52.33 -10.85
C ASP A 3 -13.36 -51.90 -11.87
N SER A 4 -13.35 -50.68 -12.43
CA SER A 4 -12.42 -49.55 -12.35
C SER A 4 -13.07 -48.23 -12.83
N GLU A 5 -12.35 -47.11 -12.63
CA GLU A 5 -12.37 -45.86 -13.40
C GLU A 5 -13.67 -45.00 -13.45
N ASP A 6 -13.66 -43.71 -13.81
CA ASP A 6 -12.80 -42.54 -13.56
C ASP A 6 -13.49 -41.34 -14.28
N GLU A 7 -12.99 -40.12 -14.08
CA GLU A 7 -13.14 -38.89 -14.90
C GLU A 7 -13.98 -37.69 -14.39
N HIS A 8 -13.25 -36.58 -14.24
CA HIS A 8 -13.59 -35.20 -14.64
C HIS A 8 -14.94 -34.54 -14.24
N GLY A 9 -14.92 -33.94 -13.04
CA GLY A 9 -14.62 -32.51 -12.90
C GLY A 9 -15.58 -31.46 -13.53
N LYS A 10 -16.21 -30.65 -12.66
CA LYS A 10 -16.72 -29.30 -12.99
C LYS A 10 -16.34 -28.26 -11.94
N THR A 11 -15.39 -27.41 -12.28
CA THR A 11 -14.99 -26.22 -11.52
C THR A 11 -16.02 -25.09 -11.63
N SER A 12 -16.20 -24.33 -10.54
CA SER A 12 -16.97 -23.07 -10.49
C SER A 12 -16.22 -22.10 -9.57
N LEU A 13 -15.26 -21.32 -10.07
CA LEU A 13 -15.41 -19.96 -10.63
C LEU A 13 -15.87 -18.88 -9.62
N ILE A 14 -14.91 -18.00 -9.22
CA ILE A 14 -14.97 -16.49 -9.28
C ILE A 14 -16.01 -15.78 -8.35
N THR A 15 -15.78 -14.74 -7.51
CA THR A 15 -14.75 -13.65 -7.27
C THR A 15 -15.00 -13.00 -5.85
N THR A 16 -14.30 -12.00 -5.25
CA THR A 16 -13.01 -11.25 -5.47
C THR A 16 -12.19 -11.14 -4.13
N LEU A 17 -11.78 -10.04 -3.42
CA LEU A 17 -11.64 -8.55 -3.56
C LEU A 17 -10.73 -7.98 -2.41
N TRP A 18 -9.91 -6.91 -2.64
CA TRP A 18 -9.60 -5.72 -1.76
C TRP A 18 -8.17 -5.15 -1.66
N THR A 19 -8.08 -3.81 -1.70
CA THR A 19 -7.13 -2.96 -0.95
C THR A 19 -7.77 -1.57 -0.75
N ALA A 20 -7.57 -0.90 0.39
CA ALA A 20 -8.14 0.42 0.64
C ALA A 20 -7.54 1.47 -0.31
N CYS A 21 -8.35 2.03 -1.24
CA CYS A 21 -8.23 3.39 -1.82
C CYS A 21 -9.17 3.68 -3.04
N ILE A 22 -10.05 2.77 -3.46
CA ILE A 22 -11.01 3.04 -4.57
C ILE A 22 -12.46 2.80 -4.13
N HIS A 23 -13.23 3.88 -3.95
CA HIS A 23 -14.68 3.95 -4.17
C HIS A 23 -15.18 5.41 -4.25
N LEU A 24 -14.62 6.20 -5.17
CA LEU A 24 -15.07 7.58 -5.46
C LEU A 24 -15.78 7.72 -6.81
N PHE A 25 -16.14 6.60 -7.46
CA PHE A 25 -16.73 6.56 -8.80
C PHE A 25 -18.03 5.74 -8.85
N ARG A 26 -19.16 6.39 -8.56
CA ARG A 26 -20.50 6.16 -9.17
C ARG A 26 -21.54 7.04 -8.45
N LEU A 27 -21.62 8.32 -8.84
CA LEU A 27 -22.76 9.22 -8.57
C LEU A 27 -22.53 10.55 -9.31
N HIS A 28 -22.79 10.58 -10.63
CA HIS A 28 -23.15 11.77 -11.45
C HIS A 28 -23.27 11.37 -12.94
N ARG A 29 -24.44 10.86 -13.36
CA ARG A 29 -24.84 10.83 -14.77
C ARG A 29 -26.35 10.58 -14.94
N SER A 30 -27.12 11.66 -15.04
CA SER A 30 -28.50 11.71 -15.57
C SER A 30 -28.89 13.17 -15.76
N ALA A 31 -29.55 13.48 -16.89
CA ALA A 31 -29.73 14.82 -17.48
C ALA A 31 -28.39 15.55 -17.79
N ASP A 32 -28.23 16.26 -18.92
CA ASP A 32 -29.23 16.73 -19.88
C ASP A 32 -28.96 16.31 -21.36
N ASN A 33 -29.78 16.78 -22.28
CA ASN A 33 -30.04 16.14 -23.58
C ASN A 33 -29.75 17.02 -24.83
N GLN A 34 -29.47 16.36 -25.96
CA GLN A 34 -29.57 16.81 -27.38
C GLN A 34 -29.08 18.23 -27.80
N ASN A 35 -28.11 18.26 -28.73
CA ASN A 35 -28.38 18.61 -30.14
C ASN A 35 -27.13 18.54 -31.06
N SER A 36 -27.34 18.12 -32.32
CA SER A 36 -26.67 18.52 -33.59
C SER A 36 -25.12 18.58 -33.70
N THR A 37 -24.47 18.30 -34.84
CA THR A 37 -24.90 17.95 -36.21
C THR A 37 -23.78 17.16 -36.92
N SER A 38 -24.11 16.46 -38.01
CA SER A 38 -23.13 15.87 -38.95
C SER A 38 -22.42 16.94 -39.81
N TYR A 39 -21.19 16.68 -40.29
CA TYR A 39 -20.75 17.07 -41.65
C TYR A 39 -19.42 16.40 -42.11
N ILE A 40 -19.52 15.59 -43.18
CA ILE A 40 -18.62 15.41 -44.35
C ILE A 40 -17.07 15.29 -44.19
N ASN A 41 -16.53 14.19 -44.72
CA ASN A 41 -15.12 14.02 -45.15
C ASN A 41 -14.88 14.61 -46.56
N PRO A 42 -13.67 15.07 -46.87
CA PRO A 42 -13.08 15.02 -48.21
C PRO A 42 -11.89 14.03 -48.31
N GLU A 43 -11.66 13.48 -49.51
CA GLU A 43 -10.62 12.47 -49.82
C GLU A 43 -9.38 13.05 -50.56
N PHE A 44 -8.39 12.16 -50.78
CA PHE A 44 -7.31 12.24 -51.81
C PHE A 44 -6.11 13.18 -51.57
N PRO A 45 -4.96 12.98 -52.28
CA PRO A 45 -4.65 11.93 -53.27
C PRO A 45 -3.43 11.03 -52.95
N ARG A 46 -3.27 9.96 -53.74
CA ARG A 46 -2.09 9.05 -53.72
C ARG A 46 -0.92 9.60 -54.55
N GLY A 47 0.29 9.54 -54.00
CA GLY A 47 1.55 9.56 -54.77
C GLY A 47 2.04 8.16 -55.18
N LYS A 48 2.89 8.08 -56.21
CA LYS A 48 3.57 6.85 -56.69
C LYS A 48 5.07 7.12 -56.89
N VAL A 49 5.85 6.08 -57.24
CA VAL A 49 7.23 6.10 -57.79
C VAL A 49 8.31 6.26 -56.67
N SER A 50 9.46 5.56 -56.66
CA SER A 50 10.09 4.64 -57.63
C SER A 50 10.77 3.39 -57.00
N ARG A 51 11.48 2.62 -57.84
CA ARG A 51 12.31 1.43 -57.52
C ARG A 51 13.69 1.76 -56.94
N SER A 52 14.28 0.80 -56.23
CA SER A 52 15.70 0.72 -55.83
C SER A 52 16.64 0.46 -57.03
N PRO A 53 17.97 0.63 -56.81
CA PRO A 53 18.91 -0.43 -57.19
C PRO A 53 19.93 -0.80 -56.08
N HIS A 54 20.85 -1.72 -56.39
CA HIS A 54 21.75 -2.47 -55.48
C HIS A 54 23.04 -1.76 -55.01
N ARG A 55 23.74 -2.47 -54.11
CA ARG A 55 25.12 -2.34 -53.58
C ARG A 55 25.29 -1.49 -52.32
N GLU A 56 26.24 -1.76 -51.43
CA GLU A 56 27.36 -2.74 -51.50
C GLU A 56 27.62 -3.46 -50.16
N GLN A 57 28.34 -4.60 -50.19
CA GLN A 57 28.75 -5.29 -48.96
C GLN A 57 30.02 -4.65 -48.37
N VAL A 58 30.01 -4.29 -47.08
CA VAL A 58 31.24 -4.08 -46.30
C VAL A 58 31.23 -5.05 -45.11
N ARG A 59 32.10 -6.06 -45.16
CA ARG A 59 32.38 -6.96 -44.02
C ARG A 59 33.21 -6.22 -42.97
N GLY A 60 32.56 -5.57 -42.01
CA GLY A 60 33.21 -5.15 -40.77
C GLY A 60 33.18 -6.27 -39.73
N GLN A 61 34.28 -6.99 -39.52
CA GLN A 61 34.39 -7.97 -38.43
C GLN A 61 34.54 -7.26 -37.07
N GLY A 62 33.41 -6.89 -36.47
CA GLY A 62 33.32 -6.18 -35.19
C GLY A 62 33.21 -7.08 -33.96
N ASN A 63 33.98 -8.18 -33.87
CA ASN A 63 33.98 -9.07 -32.70
C ASN A 63 34.69 -8.44 -31.47
N LYS A 64 34.13 -7.34 -30.95
CA LYS A 64 34.14 -7.07 -29.52
C LYS A 64 32.84 -7.62 -28.97
N ALA A 65 32.91 -8.63 -28.09
CA ALA A 65 31.80 -8.94 -27.22
C ALA A 65 31.53 -7.67 -26.38
N GLN A 66 30.45 -6.96 -26.69
CA GLN A 66 30.11 -5.72 -26.02
C GLN A 66 29.67 -6.09 -24.60
N ARG A 67 30.59 -5.97 -23.64
CA ARG A 67 30.32 -6.14 -22.20
C ARG A 67 29.05 -5.37 -21.89
N MET A 68 27.99 -6.10 -21.53
CA MET A 68 26.76 -5.48 -21.06
C MET A 68 27.14 -4.71 -19.80
N ARG A 69 26.92 -3.39 -19.81
CA ARG A 69 27.16 -2.56 -18.63
C ARG A 69 26.24 -3.05 -17.52
N THR A 70 26.73 -3.12 -16.29
CA THR A 70 25.89 -3.46 -15.13
C THR A 70 24.88 -2.34 -14.86
N LEU A 71 23.82 -2.61 -14.09
CA LEU A 71 22.89 -1.54 -13.70
C LEU A 71 23.61 -0.42 -12.95
N ARG A 72 24.56 -0.79 -12.08
CA ARG A 72 25.44 0.14 -11.34
C ARG A 72 26.27 1.03 -12.26
N GLU A 73 26.90 0.47 -13.30
CA GLU A 73 27.68 1.24 -14.29
C GLU A 73 26.81 2.25 -15.07
N ILE A 74 25.55 1.88 -15.36
CA ILE A 74 24.59 2.72 -16.09
C ILE A 74 23.96 3.82 -15.22
N ILE A 75 23.90 3.62 -13.90
CA ILE A 75 23.55 4.69 -12.95
C ILE A 75 24.72 5.68 -12.84
N ASP A 76 25.95 5.17 -12.71
CA ASP A 76 27.17 5.96 -12.49
C ASP A 76 27.48 6.93 -13.64
N ASP A 77 27.32 6.49 -14.89
CA ASP A 77 27.48 7.34 -16.07
C ASP A 77 26.21 8.15 -16.44
N GLY A 78 25.19 8.12 -15.58
CA GLY A 78 23.92 8.86 -15.74
C GLY A 78 22.99 8.33 -16.84
N THR A 79 23.42 7.32 -17.62
CA THR A 79 22.62 6.76 -18.74
C THR A 79 21.29 6.18 -18.25
N PHE A 80 21.20 5.73 -16.99
CA PHE A 80 19.98 5.18 -16.37
C PHE A 80 18.77 6.07 -16.64
N TRP A 81 18.85 7.37 -16.32
CA TRP A 81 17.74 8.32 -16.42
C TRP A 81 17.25 8.58 -17.85
N LEU A 82 18.10 8.33 -18.84
CA LEU A 82 17.90 8.70 -20.25
C LEU A 82 17.56 7.52 -21.18
N LEU A 83 17.83 6.28 -20.77
CA LEU A 83 17.48 5.08 -21.55
C LEU A 83 15.96 4.96 -21.77
N PRO A 84 15.51 4.36 -22.89
CA PRO A 84 14.14 3.89 -23.03
C PRO A 84 13.76 2.96 -21.87
N ASP A 85 12.56 3.11 -21.31
CA ASP A 85 12.13 2.33 -20.14
C ASP A 85 12.28 0.82 -20.34
N ARG A 86 11.95 0.31 -21.54
CA ARG A 86 12.10 -1.12 -21.89
C ARG A 86 13.53 -1.62 -21.69
N ASP A 87 14.52 -0.83 -22.06
CA ASP A 87 15.93 -1.23 -22.00
C ASP A 87 16.40 -1.29 -20.54
N VAL A 88 15.89 -0.40 -19.67
CA VAL A 88 16.11 -0.43 -18.22
C VAL A 88 15.34 -1.56 -17.54
N LEU A 89 14.12 -1.87 -17.97
CA LEU A 89 13.32 -2.99 -17.45
C LEU A 89 13.98 -4.34 -17.74
N GLU A 90 14.53 -4.54 -18.94
CA GLU A 90 15.36 -5.72 -19.26
C GLU A 90 16.67 -5.73 -18.45
N LEU A 91 17.26 -4.57 -18.17
CA LEU A 91 18.47 -4.45 -17.34
C LEU A 91 18.22 -4.84 -15.87
N ILE A 92 17.12 -4.37 -15.28
CA ILE A 92 16.70 -4.76 -13.92
C ILE A 92 16.41 -6.26 -13.86
N LYS A 93 15.80 -6.83 -14.91
CA LYS A 93 15.58 -8.28 -15.05
C LYS A 93 16.87 -9.10 -15.17
N LEU A 94 17.90 -8.59 -15.84
CA LEU A 94 19.21 -9.22 -15.93
C LEU A 94 20.03 -9.08 -14.65
N GLU A 95 19.85 -7.97 -13.93
CA GLU A 95 20.50 -7.70 -12.64
C GLU A 95 19.87 -8.56 -11.52
N PHE A 96 18.54 -8.65 -11.40
CA PHE A 96 17.85 -9.30 -10.27
C PHE A 96 17.01 -10.55 -10.63
N PRO A 97 17.59 -11.58 -11.26
CA PRO A 97 16.82 -12.71 -11.78
C PRO A 97 16.26 -13.63 -10.69
N GLN A 98 16.83 -13.67 -9.49
CA GLN A 98 16.36 -14.55 -8.41
C GLN A 98 15.19 -13.91 -7.65
N GLU A 99 15.33 -12.63 -7.37
CA GLU A 99 14.36 -11.79 -6.67
C GLU A 99 13.08 -11.67 -7.52
N LEU A 100 13.21 -11.35 -8.81
CA LEU A 100 12.07 -11.29 -9.73
C LEU A 100 11.43 -12.66 -10.00
N GLU A 101 12.15 -13.78 -9.85
CA GLU A 101 11.55 -15.12 -9.92
C GLU A 101 10.63 -15.39 -8.71
N ARG A 102 11.05 -15.02 -7.49
CA ARG A 102 10.19 -15.09 -6.30
C ARG A 102 8.96 -14.18 -6.42
N LEU A 103 9.11 -12.97 -6.98
CA LEU A 103 7.98 -12.05 -7.22
C LEU A 103 6.94 -12.55 -8.24
N LYS A 104 7.18 -13.65 -8.96
CA LYS A 104 6.13 -14.35 -9.73
C LYS A 104 5.16 -15.13 -8.83
N ASN A 105 5.64 -15.60 -7.68
CA ASN A 105 4.89 -16.39 -6.70
C ASN A 105 4.32 -15.53 -5.56
N ALA A 106 4.76 -14.28 -5.47
CA ALA A 106 4.30 -13.32 -4.48
C ALA A 106 2.77 -13.16 -4.49
N THR A 107 2.16 -13.32 -3.33
CA THR A 107 0.69 -13.27 -3.18
C THR A 107 0.16 -11.84 -3.33
N PHE A 108 -0.87 -11.68 -4.17
CA PHE A 108 -1.49 -10.38 -4.48
C PHE A 108 -2.99 -10.57 -4.77
N VAL A 109 -3.77 -9.48 -4.68
CA VAL A 109 -5.24 -9.53 -4.88
C VAL A 109 -5.64 -8.69 -6.10
N ARG A 110 -6.30 -9.32 -7.08
CA ARG A 110 -6.81 -8.61 -8.28
C ARG A 110 -8.05 -7.77 -7.97
N SER A 111 -8.06 -6.52 -8.41
CA SER A 111 -9.30 -5.78 -8.63
C SER A 111 -9.91 -6.18 -9.97
N SER A 112 -10.91 -7.08 -9.97
CA SER A 112 -11.66 -7.39 -11.18
C SER A 112 -12.39 -6.16 -11.74
N ASN A 113 -12.46 -6.05 -13.07
CA ASN A 113 -13.20 -5.02 -13.83
C ASN A 113 -12.57 -3.62 -13.94
N ALA A 114 -11.31 -3.43 -13.57
CA ALA A 114 -10.56 -2.24 -13.99
C ALA A 114 -10.25 -2.31 -15.51
N PRO A 115 -10.44 -1.23 -16.29
CA PRO A 115 -10.01 -1.19 -17.69
C PRO A 115 -8.47 -1.18 -17.75
N ARG A 116 -7.92 -2.10 -18.52
CA ARG A 116 -6.47 -2.28 -18.72
C ARG A 116 -5.95 -1.33 -19.81
N PRO A 117 -4.72 -0.77 -19.73
CA PRO A 117 -4.11 -0.05 -20.83
C PRO A 117 -3.97 -0.88 -22.11
N ALA A 118 -3.75 -0.20 -23.24
CA ALA A 118 -3.47 -0.84 -24.52
C ALA A 118 -2.01 -1.32 -24.58
N GLY A 119 -1.80 -2.53 -25.11
CA GLY A 119 -0.49 -3.18 -25.22
C GLY A 119 -0.28 -4.30 -24.21
N LEU A 120 0.97 -4.72 -24.05
CA LEU A 120 1.40 -5.70 -23.04
C LEU A 120 1.75 -5.01 -21.73
N SER A 121 1.53 -5.69 -20.61
CA SER A 121 2.09 -5.31 -19.31
C SER A 121 3.61 -5.42 -19.30
N ILE A 122 4.27 -4.86 -18.28
CA ILE A 122 5.73 -4.99 -18.11
C ILE A 122 6.09 -6.48 -18.01
N ALA A 123 5.40 -7.24 -17.17
CA ALA A 123 5.62 -8.66 -17.00
C ALA A 123 5.36 -9.45 -18.30
N GLU A 124 4.28 -9.15 -19.03
CA GLU A 124 4.01 -9.78 -20.34
C GLU A 124 5.11 -9.46 -21.36
N SER A 125 5.63 -8.24 -21.39
CA SER A 125 6.72 -7.84 -22.29
C SER A 125 8.08 -8.45 -21.91
N LEU A 126 8.31 -8.75 -20.63
CA LEU A 126 9.58 -9.28 -20.13
C LEU A 126 9.62 -10.82 -20.07
N TYR A 127 8.48 -11.47 -19.81
CA TYR A 127 8.40 -12.92 -19.52
C TYR A 127 7.36 -13.66 -20.36
N GLY A 128 6.55 -12.97 -21.18
CA GLY A 128 5.46 -13.59 -21.97
C GLY A 128 4.20 -13.94 -21.17
N GLN A 129 4.18 -13.67 -19.86
CA GLN A 129 3.06 -13.90 -18.95
C GLN A 129 2.92 -12.73 -17.96
N ASP A 130 1.69 -12.43 -17.56
CA ASP A 130 1.40 -11.36 -16.60
C ASP A 130 1.69 -11.79 -15.15
N TYR A 131 2.59 -11.06 -14.48
CA TYR A 131 2.99 -11.25 -13.09
C TYR A 131 2.76 -9.93 -12.32
N PRO A 132 1.63 -9.79 -11.60
CA PRO A 132 1.22 -8.53 -11.01
C PRO A 132 2.16 -7.85 -10.01
N GLU A 133 2.91 -8.57 -9.17
CA GLU A 133 3.90 -7.91 -8.30
C GLU A 133 5.13 -7.43 -9.08
N ILE A 134 5.59 -8.18 -10.10
CA ILE A 134 6.61 -7.68 -11.04
C ILE A 134 6.14 -6.37 -11.71
N ASN A 135 4.87 -6.27 -12.12
CA ASN A 135 4.33 -5.01 -12.65
C ASN A 135 4.32 -3.90 -11.60
N ARG A 136 3.94 -4.18 -10.34
CA ARG A 136 3.89 -3.18 -9.26
C ARG A 136 5.28 -2.65 -8.91
N THR A 137 6.21 -3.55 -8.56
CA THR A 137 7.63 -3.27 -8.32
C THR A 137 8.24 -2.41 -9.44
N LEU A 138 8.11 -2.85 -10.69
CA LEU A 138 8.78 -2.19 -11.80
C LEU A 138 8.14 -0.86 -12.19
N VAL A 139 6.84 -0.65 -11.97
CA VAL A 139 6.22 0.68 -12.09
C VAL A 139 6.71 1.62 -10.99
N GLY A 140 7.01 1.14 -9.79
CA GLY A 140 7.70 1.94 -8.76
C GLY A 140 9.08 2.41 -9.23
N VAL A 141 9.87 1.54 -9.87
CA VAL A 141 11.18 1.93 -10.44
C VAL A 141 11.03 2.86 -11.66
N LEU A 142 9.94 2.78 -12.44
CA LEU A 142 9.62 3.79 -13.46
C LEU A 142 9.19 5.13 -12.84
N ALA A 143 8.44 5.11 -11.74
CA ALA A 143 8.01 6.32 -11.04
C ALA A 143 9.19 7.14 -10.51
N LEU A 144 10.26 6.49 -10.04
CA LEU A 144 11.53 7.14 -9.70
C LEU A 144 12.12 7.93 -10.88
N ARG A 145 12.09 7.35 -12.08
CA ARG A 145 12.57 8.02 -13.31
C ARG A 145 11.67 9.18 -13.72
N TRP A 146 10.35 9.03 -13.64
CA TRP A 146 9.39 10.09 -13.95
C TRP A 146 9.54 11.29 -13.00
N LEU A 147 9.76 11.02 -11.72
CA LEU A 147 10.10 12.04 -10.72
C LEU A 147 11.39 12.76 -11.10
N HIS A 148 12.51 12.04 -11.27
CA HIS A 148 13.81 12.62 -11.64
C HIS A 148 13.73 13.49 -12.91
N ASN A 149 13.02 13.05 -13.94
CA ASN A 149 12.91 13.72 -15.24
C ASN A 149 11.84 14.85 -15.31
N ASP A 150 11.12 15.15 -14.20
CA ASP A 150 9.98 16.10 -14.15
C ASP A 150 8.80 15.72 -15.09
N ASP A 151 8.66 14.43 -15.39
CA ASP A 151 7.63 13.83 -16.26
C ASP A 151 6.28 13.71 -15.52
N TYR A 152 5.79 14.85 -15.04
CA TYR A 152 4.55 14.99 -14.28
C TYR A 152 3.34 14.46 -15.05
N ASP A 153 3.21 14.80 -16.33
CA ASP A 153 2.05 14.45 -17.15
C ASP A 153 1.92 12.93 -17.28
N ARG A 154 3.05 12.21 -17.40
CA ARG A 154 3.07 10.75 -17.37
C ARG A 154 2.89 10.18 -15.97
N PHE A 155 3.50 10.79 -14.95
CA PHE A 155 3.33 10.34 -13.56
C PHE A 155 1.84 10.34 -13.15
N VAL A 156 1.09 11.39 -13.52
CA VAL A 156 -0.35 11.46 -13.24
C VAL A 156 -1.20 10.67 -14.23
N GLY A 157 -0.86 10.66 -15.53
CA GLY A 157 -1.45 9.77 -16.55
C GLY A 157 -2.97 9.56 -16.48
N THR A 158 -3.41 8.41 -15.96
CA THR A 158 -4.82 8.00 -15.87
C THR A 158 -5.50 8.33 -14.53
N GLN A 159 -4.83 9.06 -13.63
CA GLN A 159 -5.43 9.56 -12.39
C GLN A 159 -6.68 10.42 -12.69
N GLY A 160 -7.72 10.26 -11.87
CA GLY A 160 -8.95 11.05 -11.98
C GLY A 160 -9.97 10.73 -10.88
N PRO A 161 -11.01 11.57 -10.71
CA PRO A 161 -11.33 12.75 -11.51
C PRO A 161 -10.42 13.95 -11.12
N PRO A 162 -10.40 15.06 -11.90
CA PRO A 162 -9.48 16.18 -11.67
C PRO A 162 -9.33 16.70 -10.23
N PRO A 163 -10.37 16.71 -9.36
CA PRO A 163 -10.20 17.12 -7.96
C PRO A 163 -9.28 16.24 -7.10
N ILE A 164 -8.97 15.00 -7.52
CA ILE A 164 -8.07 14.10 -6.78
C ILE A 164 -6.71 13.89 -7.46
N VAL A 165 -6.52 14.37 -8.70
CA VAL A 165 -5.24 14.25 -9.41
C VAL A 165 -4.13 14.95 -8.62
N LEU A 166 -2.98 14.29 -8.48
CA LEU A 166 -1.81 14.84 -7.79
C LEU A 166 -1.45 16.22 -8.36
N ARG A 167 -1.31 17.24 -7.50
CA ARG A 167 -1.00 18.59 -7.95
C ARG A 167 0.48 18.71 -8.34
N ARG A 168 0.83 19.57 -9.30
CA ARG A 168 2.24 19.82 -9.68
C ARG A 168 3.12 20.29 -8.51
N GLN A 169 2.55 21.00 -7.52
CA GLN A 169 3.26 21.36 -6.28
C GLN A 169 3.57 20.14 -5.41
N SER A 170 2.63 19.19 -5.31
CA SER A 170 2.78 17.92 -4.59
C SER A 170 3.82 17.03 -5.25
N PHE A 171 3.77 16.94 -6.59
CA PHE A 171 4.80 16.27 -7.39
C PHE A 171 6.19 16.94 -7.24
N ALA A 172 6.27 18.28 -7.19
CA ALA A 172 7.52 18.99 -6.94
C ALA A 172 8.08 18.76 -5.51
N TRP A 173 7.21 18.51 -4.52
CA TRP A 173 7.65 18.06 -3.19
C TRP A 173 8.21 16.63 -3.26
N LEU A 174 7.52 15.70 -3.94
CA LEU A 174 8.02 14.33 -4.16
C LEU A 174 9.38 14.36 -4.85
N ARG A 175 9.53 15.14 -5.94
CA ARG A 175 10.82 15.38 -6.58
C ARG A 175 11.89 15.81 -5.57
N SER A 176 11.61 16.85 -4.77
CA SER A 176 12.56 17.38 -3.79
C SER A 176 12.94 16.37 -2.68
N LEU A 177 12.17 15.30 -2.47
CA LEU A 177 12.56 14.21 -1.57
C LEU A 177 13.69 13.38 -2.21
N PHE A 178 13.47 12.85 -3.42
CA PHE A 178 14.47 12.03 -4.13
C PHE A 178 15.69 12.86 -4.56
N ASP A 179 15.49 14.10 -5.01
CA ASP A 179 16.57 15.04 -5.37
C ASP A 179 17.51 15.39 -4.19
N LYS A 180 17.10 15.09 -2.93
CA LYS A 180 17.92 15.22 -1.71
C LYS A 180 18.41 13.89 -1.17
N GLY A 181 17.59 12.84 -1.22
CA GLY A 181 17.94 11.52 -0.68
C GLY A 181 18.93 10.73 -1.56
N LEU A 182 19.00 11.04 -2.86
CA LEU A 182 19.84 10.35 -3.83
C LEU A 182 21.08 11.18 -4.19
N GLU A 183 21.98 11.35 -3.21
CA GLU A 183 23.22 12.11 -3.38
C GLU A 183 24.28 11.37 -4.23
N SER A 184 24.10 10.07 -4.48
CA SER A 184 25.11 9.22 -5.13
C SER A 184 24.58 8.06 -5.99
N THR A 185 25.48 7.49 -6.80
CA THR A 185 25.30 6.20 -7.50
C THR A 185 24.90 5.07 -6.53
N GLU A 186 25.47 5.06 -5.32
CA GLU A 186 25.16 4.05 -4.31
C GLU A 186 23.73 4.20 -3.79
N ASP A 187 23.29 5.43 -3.46
CA ASP A 187 21.93 5.70 -3.00
C ASP A 187 20.88 5.22 -4.03
N THR A 188 21.11 5.55 -5.31
CA THR A 188 20.20 5.16 -6.40
C THR A 188 20.16 3.66 -6.62
N TYR A 189 21.31 2.97 -6.62
CA TYR A 189 21.35 1.51 -6.73
C TYR A 189 20.73 0.83 -5.51
N THR A 190 20.95 1.37 -4.30
CA THR A 190 20.37 0.87 -3.04
C THR A 190 18.85 0.98 -3.04
N LEU A 191 18.28 2.10 -3.49
CA LEU A 191 16.84 2.28 -3.62
C LEU A 191 16.22 1.29 -4.62
N ILE A 192 16.90 1.01 -5.74
CA ILE A 192 16.42 0.01 -6.71
C ILE A 192 16.52 -1.42 -6.13
N VAL A 193 17.57 -1.74 -5.35
CA VAL A 193 17.64 -3.00 -4.59
C VAL A 193 16.47 -3.09 -3.62
N SER A 194 16.21 -2.06 -2.81
CA SER A 194 15.07 -1.99 -1.86
C SER A 194 13.74 -2.29 -2.58
N MET A 195 13.48 -1.61 -3.70
CA MET A 195 12.27 -1.78 -4.52
C MET A 195 12.08 -3.17 -5.12
N VAL A 196 13.17 -3.91 -5.37
CA VAL A 196 13.11 -5.27 -5.93
C VAL A 196 13.10 -6.35 -4.83
N THR A 197 13.48 -5.99 -3.59
CA THR A 197 13.52 -6.93 -2.44
C THR A 197 12.36 -6.81 -1.45
N ASN A 198 11.71 -5.65 -1.34
CA ASN A 198 10.71 -5.36 -0.30
C ASN A 198 9.52 -6.36 -0.29
N ASP A 199 9.03 -6.74 -1.47
CA ASP A 199 7.87 -7.63 -1.61
C ASP A 199 8.21 -9.13 -1.59
N LEU A 200 9.48 -9.53 -1.42
CA LEU A 200 9.88 -10.94 -1.39
C LEU A 200 9.26 -11.71 -0.21
N GLY A 201 8.92 -11.02 0.89
CA GLY A 201 8.18 -11.61 2.01
C GLY A 201 6.78 -12.11 1.66
N LYS A 202 6.23 -11.73 0.50
CA LYS A 202 4.93 -12.20 -0.02
C LYS A 202 5.01 -13.55 -0.75
N ASP A 203 6.22 -14.07 -1.02
CA ASP A 203 6.45 -15.41 -1.58
C ASP A 203 6.30 -16.48 -0.48
N PRO A 204 5.29 -17.38 -0.55
CA PRO A 204 5.10 -18.43 0.47
C PRO A 204 6.27 -19.41 0.56
N ALA A 205 7.08 -19.53 -0.50
CA ALA A 205 8.29 -20.36 -0.45
C ALA A 205 9.38 -19.75 0.44
N LEU A 206 9.44 -18.44 0.65
CA LEU A 206 10.51 -17.81 1.42
C LEU A 206 10.48 -18.20 2.90
N ALA A 207 9.31 -18.14 3.55
CA ALA A 207 9.12 -18.65 4.92
C ALA A 207 9.40 -20.16 5.02
N THR A 208 9.03 -20.92 3.98
CA THR A 208 9.27 -22.37 3.89
C THR A 208 10.77 -22.68 3.75
N ASP A 209 11.53 -21.86 3.03
CA ASP A 209 12.99 -21.98 2.88
C ASP A 209 13.73 -21.54 4.16
N TYR A 210 13.23 -20.53 4.86
CA TYR A 210 13.74 -20.11 6.17
C TYR A 210 13.57 -21.23 7.21
N ALA A 211 12.39 -21.86 7.26
CA ALA A 211 12.12 -22.98 8.14
C ALA A 211 13.06 -24.18 7.86
N LYS A 212 13.39 -24.48 6.60
CA LYS A 212 14.40 -25.49 6.23
C LYS A 212 15.81 -25.14 6.71
N LYS A 213 16.16 -23.85 6.75
CA LYS A 213 17.50 -23.36 7.11
C LYS A 213 17.70 -23.26 8.62
N VAL A 214 16.75 -22.66 9.32
CA VAL A 214 16.87 -22.27 10.75
C VAL A 214 16.14 -23.24 11.68
N GLY A 215 15.16 -24.01 11.16
CA GLY A 215 14.32 -24.90 11.97
C GLY A 215 13.15 -24.20 12.66
N VAL A 216 12.86 -22.95 12.31
CA VAL A 216 11.76 -22.13 12.90
C VAL A 216 10.74 -21.77 11.82
N ASP A 217 9.46 -22.03 12.08
CA ASP A 217 8.37 -21.67 11.17
C ASP A 217 7.94 -20.21 11.38
N ILE A 218 8.21 -19.37 10.38
CA ILE A 218 7.80 -17.96 10.34
C ILE A 218 6.59 -17.70 9.41
N SER A 219 5.91 -18.74 8.92
CA SER A 219 4.77 -18.59 7.99
C SER A 219 3.54 -17.85 8.56
N LYS A 220 3.56 -17.54 9.86
CA LYS A 220 2.48 -16.87 10.63
C LYS A 220 2.78 -15.42 11.02
N VAL A 221 3.93 -14.85 10.63
CA VAL A 221 4.19 -13.41 10.82
C VAL A 221 3.87 -12.63 9.53
N ASN A 222 3.85 -11.30 9.60
CA ASN A 222 3.58 -10.45 8.43
C ASN A 222 4.73 -10.55 7.38
N HIS A 223 4.49 -10.08 6.15
CA HIS A 223 5.44 -10.24 5.06
C HIS A 223 6.73 -9.42 5.25
N ASP A 224 6.67 -8.20 5.80
CA ASP A 224 7.86 -7.43 6.16
C ASP A 224 8.73 -8.17 7.21
N MET A 225 8.13 -8.81 8.21
CA MET A 225 8.83 -9.68 9.19
C MET A 225 9.43 -10.93 8.53
N ILE A 226 8.74 -11.55 7.55
CA ILE A 226 9.29 -12.69 6.78
C ILE A 226 10.52 -12.25 5.98
N LEU A 227 10.46 -11.07 5.34
CA LEU A 227 11.61 -10.49 4.66
C LEU A 227 12.75 -10.21 5.64
N TYR A 228 12.47 -9.54 6.77
CA TYR A 228 13.48 -9.16 7.76
C TYR A 228 14.31 -10.37 8.20
N HIS A 229 13.64 -11.44 8.68
CA HIS A 229 14.32 -12.66 9.10
C HIS A 229 15.06 -13.38 7.95
N ALA A 230 14.48 -13.42 6.75
CA ALA A 230 15.16 -14.00 5.58
C ALA A 230 16.43 -13.19 5.19
N VAL A 231 16.44 -11.88 5.40
CA VAL A 231 17.57 -11.00 5.11
C VAL A 231 18.64 -11.07 6.22
N GLU A 232 18.26 -11.19 7.50
CA GLU A 232 19.20 -11.52 8.59
C GLU A 232 19.97 -12.82 8.29
N GLU A 233 19.26 -13.83 7.79
CA GLU A 233 19.83 -15.11 7.34
C GLU A 233 20.51 -15.04 5.95
N GLY A 234 20.66 -13.86 5.34
CA GLY A 234 21.36 -13.70 4.06
C GLY A 234 20.72 -14.46 2.89
N MET A 235 19.40 -14.66 2.90
CA MET A 235 18.67 -15.41 1.88
C MET A 235 18.27 -14.55 0.66
N VAL A 236 18.69 -13.29 0.60
CA VAL A 236 18.36 -12.33 -0.48
C VAL A 236 19.65 -11.79 -1.12
N PRO A 237 20.18 -12.44 -2.18
CA PRO A 237 21.52 -12.17 -2.72
C PRO A 237 21.72 -10.76 -3.32
N ALA A 238 20.65 -10.05 -3.68
CA ALA A 238 20.74 -8.65 -4.11
C ALA A 238 21.45 -7.73 -3.08
N LEU A 239 21.27 -7.95 -1.77
CA LEU A 239 21.89 -7.10 -0.75
C LEU A 239 23.42 -7.27 -0.66
N ASP A 240 23.99 -8.39 -1.13
CA ASP A 240 25.44 -8.63 -1.11
C ASP A 240 26.20 -7.85 -2.22
N ARG A 241 25.47 -7.06 -3.03
CA ARG A 241 26.01 -6.16 -4.06
C ARG A 241 26.05 -4.69 -3.62
N LEU A 242 25.55 -4.41 -2.43
CA LEU A 242 25.63 -3.11 -1.78
C LEU A 242 26.98 -2.97 -1.08
N THR A 243 27.44 -1.74 -0.88
CA THR A 243 28.47 -1.47 0.12
C THR A 243 27.96 -1.86 1.50
N LYS A 244 28.86 -2.16 2.45
CA LYS A 244 28.44 -2.49 3.82
C LYS A 244 27.55 -1.38 4.42
N GLN A 245 27.92 -0.12 4.24
CA GLN A 245 27.16 1.02 4.76
C GLN A 245 25.73 1.08 4.20
N ALA A 246 25.55 0.89 2.90
CA ALA A 246 24.22 0.85 2.29
C ALA A 246 23.42 -0.39 2.72
N LYS A 247 24.06 -1.56 2.88
CA LYS A 247 23.43 -2.75 3.44
C LYS A 247 22.97 -2.51 4.89
N ASP A 248 23.84 -1.96 5.73
CA ASP A 248 23.55 -1.63 7.14
C ASP A 248 22.36 -0.65 7.25
N TYR A 249 22.25 0.36 6.36
CA TYR A 249 21.09 1.25 6.30
C TYR A 249 19.81 0.57 5.79
N LEU A 250 19.91 -0.27 4.76
CA LEU A 250 18.76 -1.00 4.22
C LEU A 250 18.21 -2.01 5.24
N LEU A 251 19.07 -2.67 6.03
CA LEU A 251 18.67 -3.55 7.12
C LEU A 251 17.82 -2.83 8.18
N LEU A 252 18.24 -1.62 8.59
CA LEU A 252 17.46 -0.78 9.51
C LEU A 252 16.13 -0.33 8.88
N GLY A 253 16.12 0.00 7.59
CA GLY A 253 14.90 0.33 6.85
C GLY A 253 13.89 -0.83 6.77
N ILE A 254 14.37 -2.06 6.55
CA ILE A 254 13.53 -3.27 6.54
C ILE A 254 12.99 -3.56 7.95
N LYS A 255 13.80 -3.43 9.01
CA LYS A 255 13.34 -3.55 10.40
C LYS A 255 12.24 -2.53 10.74
N LEU A 256 12.45 -1.26 10.38
CA LEU A 256 11.42 -0.23 10.54
C LEU A 256 10.12 -0.62 9.81
N GLY A 257 10.24 -1.21 8.62
CA GLY A 257 9.12 -1.74 7.86
C GLY A 257 8.33 -2.84 8.56
N SER A 258 9.01 -3.74 9.27
CA SER A 258 8.38 -4.85 9.98
C SER A 258 7.72 -4.44 11.30
N ASP A 259 8.24 -3.39 11.95
CA ASP A 259 7.72 -2.85 13.21
C ASP A 259 6.67 -1.72 13.01
N PHE A 260 6.72 -0.98 11.89
CA PHE A 260 5.90 0.21 11.64
C PHE A 260 5.46 0.34 10.16
N ASN A 261 4.14 0.30 9.94
CA ASN A 261 3.54 0.51 8.63
C ASN A 261 3.08 1.97 8.41
N PHE A 262 3.68 2.66 7.43
CA PHE A 262 3.38 4.04 7.07
C PHE A 262 1.93 4.25 6.61
N GLY A 263 1.36 3.29 5.87
CA GLY A 263 -0.02 3.33 5.37
C GLY A 263 -1.05 3.24 6.49
N GLN A 264 -0.79 2.42 7.51
CA GLN A 264 -1.63 2.33 8.70
C GLN A 264 -1.65 3.65 9.48
N LEU A 265 -0.52 4.36 9.60
CA LEU A 265 -0.52 5.70 10.22
C LEU A 265 -1.23 6.73 9.33
N ALA A 266 -1.03 6.69 8.01
CA ALA A 266 -1.69 7.58 7.05
C ALA A 266 -3.24 7.49 7.11
N GLN A 267 -3.79 6.38 7.62
CA GLN A 267 -5.22 6.14 7.82
C GLN A 267 -5.64 6.10 9.30
N ALA A 268 -4.72 6.34 10.25
CA ALA A 268 -4.91 6.20 11.69
C ALA A 268 -5.51 4.83 12.12
N GLU A 269 -5.11 3.79 11.41
CA GLU A 269 -5.47 2.38 11.67
C GLU A 269 -4.73 1.83 12.88
N ASN A 270 -3.40 2.02 12.91
CA ASN A 270 -2.55 1.64 14.01
C ASN A 270 -2.78 2.49 15.27
N ALA A 271 -2.14 2.11 16.38
CA ALA A 271 -2.17 2.85 17.64
C ALA A 271 -0.90 3.70 17.83
N PRO A 272 -0.91 4.75 18.66
CA PRO A 272 0.27 5.55 19.01
C PRO A 272 1.52 4.74 19.40
N ALA A 273 1.36 3.60 20.09
CA ALA A 273 2.47 2.71 20.43
C ALA A 273 3.15 2.07 19.21
N SER A 274 2.42 1.84 18.10
CA SER A 274 3.01 1.31 16.85
C SER A 274 4.04 2.25 16.23
N LEU A 275 4.09 3.53 16.63
CA LEU A 275 5.09 4.50 16.18
C LEU A 275 6.43 4.32 16.92
N SER A 276 6.53 3.39 17.87
CA SER A 276 7.74 3.12 18.65
C SER A 276 8.96 2.76 17.78
N GLY A 277 8.76 2.08 16.65
CA GLY A 277 9.84 1.78 15.69
C GLY A 277 10.55 3.01 15.11
N LEU A 278 9.92 4.19 15.14
CA LEU A 278 10.56 5.45 14.74
C LEU A 278 11.60 5.93 15.78
N LEU A 279 11.54 5.46 17.03
CA LEU A 279 12.54 5.80 18.06
C LEU A 279 13.88 5.11 17.80
N ASP A 280 13.86 3.90 17.22
CA ASP A 280 15.05 3.16 16.79
C ASP A 280 15.78 3.85 15.61
N MET A 281 15.13 4.80 14.92
CA MET A 281 15.70 5.53 13.78
C MET A 281 16.47 6.80 14.17
N ARG A 282 16.55 7.13 15.47
CA ARG A 282 17.25 8.33 15.96
C ARG A 282 18.76 8.23 15.69
N GLY A 283 19.29 9.14 14.86
CA GLY A 283 20.68 9.11 14.38
C GLY A 283 20.93 8.13 13.22
N HIS A 284 19.87 7.57 12.64
CA HIS A 284 19.90 6.67 11.48
C HIS A 284 19.20 7.30 10.26
N ASP A 285 19.40 8.61 10.09
CA ASP A 285 18.71 9.52 9.16
C ASP A 285 18.59 8.95 7.74
N ARG A 286 19.71 8.50 7.16
CA ARG A 286 19.75 7.95 5.79
C ARG A 286 18.98 6.63 5.65
N ALA A 287 18.84 5.83 6.71
CA ALA A 287 18.02 4.62 6.70
C ALA A 287 16.52 4.93 6.72
N PHE A 288 16.11 5.96 7.47
CA PHE A 288 14.73 6.46 7.45
C PHE A 288 14.36 7.01 6.07
N GLU A 289 15.16 7.93 5.53
CA GLU A 289 14.92 8.54 4.22
C GLU A 289 14.89 7.48 3.10
N MET A 290 15.77 6.47 3.15
CA MET A 290 15.76 5.36 2.18
C MET A 290 14.47 4.54 2.22
N ARG A 291 14.01 4.13 3.42
CA ARG A 291 12.75 3.37 3.57
C ARG A 291 11.53 4.22 3.23
N PHE A 292 11.52 5.53 3.53
CA PHE A 292 10.42 6.41 3.16
C PHE A 292 10.36 6.65 1.64
N MET A 293 11.51 6.86 0.99
CA MET A 293 11.62 6.91 -0.48
C MET A 293 11.12 5.62 -1.13
N GLU A 294 11.51 4.45 -0.64
CA GLU A 294 11.01 3.15 -1.11
C GLU A 294 9.48 3.04 -0.96
N GLN A 295 8.95 3.36 0.22
CA GLN A 295 7.50 3.30 0.47
C GLN A 295 6.69 4.22 -0.47
N ILE A 296 7.21 5.40 -0.81
CA ILE A 296 6.61 6.31 -1.78
C ILE A 296 6.59 5.69 -3.20
N LEU A 297 7.64 4.93 -3.57
CA LEU A 297 7.72 4.25 -4.87
C LEU A 297 6.86 2.98 -4.94
N ASP A 298 6.75 2.16 -3.89
CA ASP A 298 5.74 1.09 -3.82
C ASP A 298 4.33 1.67 -4.00
N LEU A 299 4.01 2.75 -3.28
CA LEU A 299 2.69 3.37 -3.37
C LEU A 299 2.38 3.94 -4.76
N ALA A 300 3.40 4.47 -5.47
CA ALA A 300 3.28 4.85 -6.88
C ALA A 300 3.10 3.62 -7.79
N GLY A 301 3.87 2.55 -7.52
CA GLY A 301 3.84 1.26 -8.20
C GLY A 301 2.57 0.44 -7.95
N ALA A 302 1.82 0.70 -6.88
CA ALA A 302 0.80 -0.19 -6.35
C ALA A 302 -0.35 -0.56 -7.33
N ALA A 303 -0.57 0.26 -8.37
CA ALA A 303 -1.52 0.01 -9.45
C ALA A 303 -0.93 -0.65 -10.70
N GLY A 304 0.38 -0.96 -10.77
CA GLY A 304 1.05 -1.40 -12.00
C GLY A 304 0.40 -2.60 -12.70
N HIS A 305 -0.27 -3.46 -11.94
CA HIS A 305 -1.03 -4.60 -12.46
C HIS A 305 -2.41 -4.24 -13.07
N GLU A 306 -3.00 -3.11 -12.67
CA GLU A 306 -4.16 -2.51 -13.31
C GLU A 306 -3.74 -1.65 -14.51
N ASP A 307 -2.68 -0.85 -14.31
CA ASP A 307 -2.17 0.16 -15.24
C ASP A 307 -0.69 0.41 -14.98
N TRP A 308 0.15 0.05 -15.95
CA TRP A 308 1.61 0.18 -15.90
C TRP A 308 2.14 1.44 -16.59
N THR A 309 1.27 2.38 -16.97
CA THR A 309 1.66 3.55 -17.77
C THR A 309 1.97 4.79 -16.93
N CYS A 310 1.47 4.83 -15.68
CA CYS A 310 1.53 5.99 -14.78
C CYS A 310 1.45 5.57 -13.29
N ALA A 311 1.71 6.51 -12.37
CA ALA A 311 1.61 6.29 -10.92
C ALA A 311 0.17 6.45 -10.42
N LYS A 312 -0.74 5.63 -10.96
CA LYS A 312 -2.21 5.74 -10.84
C LYS A 312 -2.77 5.82 -9.41
N LYS A 313 -2.03 5.36 -8.38
CA LYS A 313 -2.44 5.41 -6.97
C LYS A 313 -1.82 6.57 -6.18
N MET A 314 -0.80 7.25 -6.69
CA MET A 314 -0.21 8.42 -6.03
C MET A 314 -1.02 9.70 -6.31
N ILE A 315 -2.30 9.68 -5.89
CA ILE A 315 -3.26 10.79 -6.02
C ILE A 315 -3.12 11.82 -4.88
N GLU A 316 -3.60 13.04 -5.07
CA GLU A 316 -3.46 14.17 -4.13
C GLU A 316 -3.89 13.84 -2.68
N PRO A 317 -5.05 13.19 -2.41
CA PRO A 317 -5.45 12.87 -1.04
C PRO A 317 -4.53 11.86 -0.34
N ILE A 318 -3.89 10.99 -1.12
CA ILE A 318 -2.96 9.97 -0.62
C ILE A 318 -1.59 10.61 -0.36
N PHE A 319 -1.11 11.43 -1.30
CA PHE A 319 0.08 12.25 -1.12
C PHE A 319 0.03 13.10 0.16
N GLN A 320 -1.07 13.83 0.40
CA GLN A 320 -1.18 14.68 1.59
C GLN A 320 -1.16 13.86 2.89
N SER A 321 -1.75 12.66 2.89
CA SER A 321 -1.65 11.74 4.04
C SER A 321 -0.22 11.24 4.28
N TYR A 322 0.50 10.84 3.23
CA TYR A 322 1.90 10.39 3.36
C TYR A 322 2.87 11.53 3.72
N ARG A 323 2.63 12.75 3.24
CA ARG A 323 3.36 13.94 3.69
C ARG A 323 3.13 14.22 5.18
N ASN A 324 1.91 14.01 5.68
CA ASN A 324 1.64 14.13 7.11
C ASN A 324 2.39 13.07 7.93
N VAL A 325 2.54 11.85 7.39
CA VAL A 325 3.35 10.79 8.00
C VAL A 325 4.85 11.15 8.00
N TYR A 326 5.38 11.70 6.92
CA TYR A 326 6.77 12.19 6.85
C TYR A 326 7.06 13.26 7.90
N ASP A 327 6.25 14.32 7.93
CA ASP A 327 6.42 15.41 8.90
C ASP A 327 6.34 14.90 10.37
N VAL A 328 5.45 13.93 10.65
CA VAL A 328 5.31 13.33 11.98
C VAL A 328 6.48 12.42 12.35
N ALA A 329 6.97 11.62 11.40
CA ALA A 329 8.15 10.79 11.60
C ALA A 329 9.39 11.66 11.86
N HIS A 330 9.57 12.76 11.11
CA HIS A 330 10.63 13.72 11.36
C HIS A 330 10.54 14.33 12.77
N GLY A 331 9.34 14.71 13.23
CA GLY A 331 9.14 15.18 14.60
C GLY A 331 9.60 14.16 15.65
N ILE A 332 9.24 12.88 15.50
CA ILE A 332 9.55 11.81 16.46
C ILE A 332 11.05 11.44 16.47
N ILE A 333 11.70 11.50 15.30
CA ILE A 333 13.11 11.14 15.11
C ILE A 333 14.03 12.31 15.50
N TYR A 334 13.76 13.53 15.03
CA TYR A 334 14.71 14.67 15.12
C TYR A 334 14.33 15.74 16.15
N GLU A 335 13.03 15.88 16.46
CA GLU A 335 12.52 16.92 17.38
C GLU A 335 12.06 16.33 18.75
N GLU A 336 12.40 15.06 18.98
CA GLU A 336 12.01 14.24 20.14
C GLU A 336 10.50 14.13 20.44
N MET A 337 9.64 14.43 19.45
CA MET A 337 8.18 14.50 19.61
C MET A 337 7.57 13.23 20.24
N PRO A 338 6.67 13.36 21.23
CA PRO A 338 5.97 12.21 21.80
C PRO A 338 5.09 11.48 20.78
N LEU A 339 5.07 10.14 20.81
CA LEU A 339 4.34 9.30 19.84
C LEU A 339 2.85 9.69 19.73
N ARG A 340 2.20 9.96 20.88
CA ARG A 340 0.80 10.42 20.94
C ARG A 340 0.62 11.81 20.33
N GLU A 341 1.56 12.74 20.49
CA GLU A 341 1.46 14.05 19.84
C GLU A 341 1.58 13.92 18.32
N GLY A 342 2.55 13.14 17.83
CA GLY A 342 2.71 12.85 16.41
C GLY A 342 1.47 12.21 15.80
N TYR A 343 0.89 11.23 16.48
CA TYR A 343 -0.39 10.63 16.08
C TYR A 343 -1.52 11.68 16.02
N ASP A 344 -1.59 12.56 17.02
CA ASP A 344 -2.63 13.60 17.09
C ASP A 344 -2.40 14.74 16.10
N ILE A 345 -1.21 14.88 15.50
CA ILE A 345 -0.99 15.71 14.30
C ILE A 345 -1.71 15.11 13.09
N ILE A 346 -1.65 13.79 12.85
CA ILE A 346 -2.37 13.14 11.73
C ILE A 346 -3.87 13.43 11.83
N LEU A 347 -4.46 13.24 13.02
CA LEU A 347 -5.88 13.49 13.27
C LEU A 347 -6.26 14.98 13.05
N ARG A 348 -5.47 15.91 13.59
CA ARG A 348 -5.67 17.36 13.40
C ARG A 348 -5.57 17.77 11.94
N ARG A 349 -4.58 17.25 11.20
CA ARG A 349 -4.39 17.58 9.78
C ARG A 349 -5.46 16.98 8.88
N LYS A 350 -5.99 15.78 9.19
CA LYS A 350 -7.16 15.21 8.49
C LYS A 350 -8.39 16.12 8.63
N LEU A 351 -8.65 16.62 9.83
CA LEU A 351 -9.74 17.57 10.08
C LEU A 351 -9.53 18.90 9.33
N ALA A 352 -8.30 19.43 9.31
CA ALA A 352 -7.98 20.65 8.56
C ALA A 352 -8.20 20.49 7.04
N LEU A 353 -7.91 19.31 6.48
CA LEU A 353 -8.22 18.99 5.08
C LEU A 353 -9.74 18.90 4.82
N LEU A 354 -10.52 18.36 5.78
CA LEU A 354 -11.99 18.39 5.71
C LEU A 354 -12.55 19.82 5.78
N HIS A 355 -11.99 20.68 6.64
CA HIS A 355 -12.37 22.10 6.72
C HIS A 355 -12.09 22.83 5.41
N GLN A 356 -10.94 22.58 4.76
CA GLN A 356 -10.64 23.08 3.41
C GLN A 356 -11.59 22.53 2.34
N ALA A 357 -12.14 21.32 2.54
CA ALA A 357 -13.18 20.72 1.72
C ALA A 357 -14.62 21.12 2.12
N GLY A 358 -14.79 22.18 2.93
CA GLY A 358 -16.09 22.76 3.27
C GLY A 358 -16.78 22.19 4.51
N TYR A 359 -16.16 21.25 5.25
CA TYR A 359 -16.72 20.74 6.49
C TYR A 359 -16.67 21.83 7.59
N SER A 360 -17.81 22.12 8.23
CA SER A 360 -17.93 23.26 9.15
C SER A 360 -17.74 22.91 10.63
N ARG A 361 -17.96 21.63 11.02
CA ARG A 361 -17.96 21.23 12.43
C ARG A 361 -16.56 21.33 13.04
N GLN A 362 -16.48 21.95 14.21
CA GLN A 362 -15.27 22.03 15.01
C GLN A 362 -15.23 20.83 15.97
N LEU A 363 -14.07 20.18 16.08
CA LEU A 363 -13.81 19.04 16.95
C LEU A 363 -12.54 19.33 17.76
N ASP A 364 -12.57 18.99 19.04
CA ASP A 364 -11.53 19.28 20.01
C ASP A 364 -10.73 18.01 20.36
N ILE A 365 -9.46 17.96 19.96
CA ILE A 365 -8.59 16.79 20.16
C ILE A 365 -8.44 16.38 21.63
N ALA A 366 -8.68 17.30 22.59
CA ALA A 366 -8.64 17.02 24.02
C ALA A 366 -9.91 16.30 24.53
N ARG A 367 -10.98 16.22 23.73
CA ARG A 367 -12.22 15.52 24.07
C ARG A 367 -12.18 14.10 23.48
N PRO A 368 -12.30 13.03 24.30
CA PRO A 368 -12.20 11.66 23.78
C PRO A 368 -13.18 11.33 22.66
N GLY A 369 -14.43 11.80 22.73
CA GLY A 369 -15.44 11.56 21.68
C GLY A 369 -15.08 12.22 20.35
N ASP A 370 -14.70 13.50 20.39
CA ASP A 370 -14.25 14.26 19.22
C ASP A 370 -12.99 13.63 18.60
N ARG A 371 -11.99 13.26 19.42
CA ARG A 371 -10.77 12.59 18.95
C ARG A 371 -11.05 11.20 18.35
N ALA A 372 -11.96 10.43 18.95
CA ALA A 372 -12.40 9.15 18.39
C ALA A 372 -13.06 9.36 17.02
N LEU A 373 -13.91 10.37 16.86
CA LEU A 373 -14.51 10.73 15.58
C LEU A 373 -13.47 11.21 14.55
N MET A 374 -12.45 11.98 14.96
CA MET A 374 -11.33 12.35 14.09
C MET A 374 -10.54 11.13 13.62
N ARG A 375 -10.35 10.10 14.45
CA ARG A 375 -9.78 8.80 14.02
C ARG A 375 -10.73 8.07 13.06
N LEU A 376 -12.04 8.05 13.30
CA LEU A 376 -13.03 7.51 12.34
C LEU A 376 -13.00 8.23 10.99
N PHE A 377 -12.73 9.54 10.93
CA PHE A 377 -12.57 10.29 9.68
C PHE A 377 -11.32 9.87 8.88
N CYS A 378 -10.23 9.51 9.56
CA CYS A 378 -9.04 8.91 8.93
C CYS A 378 -9.37 7.50 8.41
N LEU A 379 -9.91 6.62 9.27
CA LEU A 379 -10.27 5.23 8.93
C LEU A 379 -11.27 5.15 7.77
N GLY A 380 -12.30 6.00 7.78
CA GLY A 380 -13.30 6.11 6.71
C GLY A 380 -12.80 6.79 5.43
N ASN A 381 -11.53 7.23 5.41
CA ASN A 381 -10.91 8.07 4.39
C ASN A 381 -11.80 9.23 3.90
N THR A 382 -12.47 9.90 4.82
CA THR A 382 -13.39 11.01 4.51
C THR A 382 -12.63 12.16 3.82
N SER A 383 -13.17 12.69 2.73
CA SER A 383 -12.48 13.66 1.86
C SER A 383 -13.33 14.88 1.47
N ASN A 384 -14.55 14.96 2.00
CA ASN A 384 -15.53 16.02 1.77
C ASN A 384 -16.52 16.06 2.95
N ALA A 385 -17.32 17.11 3.00
CA ALA A 385 -18.29 17.31 4.09
C ALA A 385 -19.34 16.20 4.19
N ASP A 386 -19.94 15.76 3.07
CA ASP A 386 -20.99 14.73 3.05
C ASP A 386 -20.50 13.42 3.67
N ASN A 387 -19.32 12.94 3.27
CA ASN A 387 -18.73 11.73 3.81
C ASN A 387 -18.35 11.89 5.30
N ALA A 388 -17.93 13.07 5.75
CA ALA A 388 -17.67 13.32 7.17
C ALA A 388 -18.97 13.32 8.00
N ASP A 389 -20.06 13.90 7.49
CA ASP A 389 -21.36 13.91 8.17
C ASP A 389 -22.03 12.53 8.22
N ILE A 390 -21.77 11.62 7.26
CA ILE A 390 -22.14 10.20 7.38
C ILE A 390 -21.51 9.58 8.64
N PHE A 391 -20.19 9.76 8.84
CA PHE A 391 -19.48 9.22 10.00
C PHE A 391 -19.87 9.90 11.31
N TYR A 392 -20.07 11.23 11.30
CA TYR A 392 -20.62 11.98 12.43
C TYR A 392 -21.95 11.36 12.84
N THR A 393 -22.94 11.33 11.94
CA THR A 393 -24.31 10.87 12.23
C THR A 393 -24.35 9.41 12.68
N ALA A 394 -23.57 8.54 12.04
CA ALA A 394 -23.45 7.14 12.45
C ALA A 394 -22.94 6.99 13.89
N PHE A 395 -21.92 7.78 14.29
CA PHE A 395 -21.32 7.76 15.63
C PHE A 395 -22.13 8.51 16.69
N THR A 396 -22.80 9.61 16.33
CA THR A 396 -23.51 10.49 17.29
C THR A 396 -24.98 10.13 17.50
N GLU A 397 -25.64 9.54 16.50
CA GLU A 397 -27.11 9.43 16.49
C GLU A 397 -27.62 8.00 16.23
N ARG A 398 -26.79 7.07 15.75
CA ARG A 398 -27.25 5.77 15.20
C ARG A 398 -26.66 4.53 15.85
N ILE A 399 -25.56 4.63 16.60
CA ILE A 399 -25.04 3.53 17.43
C ILE A 399 -25.52 3.64 18.89
N PRO A 400 -25.69 2.51 19.61
CA PRO A 400 -25.99 2.54 21.04
C PRO A 400 -24.88 3.22 21.85
N ASP A 401 -25.23 3.84 22.98
CA ASP A 401 -24.28 4.51 23.86
C ASP A 401 -23.18 3.60 24.40
N GLU A 402 -23.44 2.30 24.52
CA GLU A 402 -22.44 1.31 24.92
C GLU A 402 -21.38 1.10 23.82
N THR A 403 -21.80 0.89 22.57
CA THR A 403 -20.90 0.90 21.41
C THR A 403 -20.12 2.21 21.30
N ARG A 404 -20.81 3.35 21.53
CA ARG A 404 -20.20 4.68 21.52
C ARG A 404 -19.10 4.81 22.57
N ARG A 405 -19.32 4.30 23.79
CA ARG A 405 -18.29 4.21 24.86
C ARG A 405 -17.13 3.31 24.46
N GLN A 406 -17.40 2.11 23.96
CA GLN A 406 -16.38 1.14 23.54
C GLN A 406 -15.46 1.72 22.44
N LEU A 407 -16.04 2.35 21.42
CA LEU A 407 -15.31 3.09 20.39
C LEU A 407 -14.53 4.26 20.99
N THR A 408 -15.15 5.07 21.85
CA THR A 408 -14.50 6.24 22.47
C THR A 408 -13.31 5.83 23.34
N HIS A 409 -13.38 4.70 24.04
CA HIS A 409 -12.27 4.16 24.81
C HIS A 409 -11.19 3.57 23.90
N GLY A 410 -11.53 2.53 23.12
CA GLY A 410 -10.56 1.79 22.31
C GLY A 410 -9.86 2.60 21.22
N LEU A 411 -10.52 3.59 20.62
CA LEU A 411 -9.89 4.49 19.64
C LEU A 411 -8.94 5.52 20.28
N ASN A 412 -9.02 5.71 21.62
CA ASN A 412 -8.16 6.62 22.38
C ASN A 412 -7.03 5.96 23.17
N LEU A 413 -6.97 4.62 23.21
CA LEU A 413 -5.83 3.89 23.75
C LEU A 413 -4.56 4.16 22.94
N ASP A 414 -3.47 4.46 23.64
CA ASP A 414 -2.14 4.60 23.04
C ASP A 414 -1.52 3.23 22.72
N GLY A 415 -1.76 2.26 23.60
CA GLY A 415 -1.12 0.94 23.61
C GLY A 415 -0.03 0.86 24.68
N SER A 416 -0.17 -0.05 25.62
CA SER A 416 0.78 -0.24 26.73
C SER A 416 0.73 -1.70 27.22
N VAL A 417 1.72 -2.12 28.01
CA VAL A 417 1.75 -3.49 28.57
C VAL A 417 0.64 -3.72 29.61
N ALA A 418 0.12 -2.67 30.24
CA ALA A 418 -0.99 -2.75 31.19
C ALA A 418 -2.37 -2.69 30.50
N GLU A 419 -2.45 -1.96 29.39
CA GLU A 419 -3.66 -1.75 28.59
C GLU A 419 -3.26 -1.72 27.10
N PRO A 420 -3.20 -2.88 26.43
CA PRO A 420 -2.84 -2.97 25.03
C PRO A 420 -3.93 -2.38 24.14
N ALA A 421 -3.53 -1.62 23.11
CA ALA A 421 -4.47 -1.12 22.12
C ALA A 421 -4.81 -2.23 21.10
N VAL A 422 -6.00 -2.18 20.51
CA VAL A 422 -6.35 -3.07 19.39
C VAL A 422 -6.24 -2.30 18.08
N GLN A 423 -5.63 -2.96 17.09
CA GLN A 423 -5.53 -2.55 15.69
C GLN A 423 -6.36 -3.51 14.83
N PRO A 424 -7.58 -3.12 14.41
CA PRO A 424 -8.42 -3.96 13.54
C PRO A 424 -7.98 -3.88 12.07
N THR A 425 -6.84 -4.50 11.74
CA THR A 425 -6.20 -4.36 10.42
C THR A 425 -7.13 -4.71 9.25
N TYR A 426 -7.09 -3.88 8.21
CA TYR A 426 -7.99 -3.76 7.06
C TYR A 426 -9.33 -3.05 7.34
N ILE A 427 -9.55 -2.42 8.49
CA ILE A 427 -10.82 -1.70 8.76
C ILE A 427 -11.09 -0.52 7.80
N PRO A 428 -10.11 0.26 7.28
CA PRO A 428 -10.36 1.28 6.26
C PRO A 428 -10.88 0.69 4.94
N ALA A 429 -10.38 -0.50 4.57
CA ALA A 429 -10.88 -1.24 3.41
C ALA A 429 -12.34 -1.65 3.65
N MET A 430 -12.66 -2.21 4.83
CA MET A 430 -14.01 -2.68 5.14
C MET A 430 -15.03 -1.53 5.27
N LEU A 431 -14.63 -0.37 5.80
CA LEU A 431 -15.45 0.85 5.82
C LEU A 431 -15.74 1.35 4.40
N THR A 432 -14.70 1.41 3.55
CA THR A 432 -14.84 1.79 2.13
C THR A 432 -15.78 0.81 1.39
N LYS A 433 -15.70 -0.48 1.71
CA LYS A 433 -16.54 -1.56 1.17
C LYS A 433 -18.01 -1.42 1.58
N ALA A 434 -18.27 -1.17 2.86
CA ALA A 434 -19.62 -0.96 3.39
C ALA A 434 -20.31 0.27 2.77
N LEU A 435 -19.57 1.38 2.59
CA LEU A 435 -20.06 2.58 1.91
C LEU A 435 -20.34 2.36 0.41
N GLY A 436 -19.53 1.52 -0.25
CA GLY A 436 -19.69 1.16 -1.65
C GLY A 436 -20.84 0.17 -1.91
N ASN A 437 -21.12 -0.74 -0.97
CA ASN A 437 -22.11 -1.80 -1.11
C ASN A 437 -23.48 -1.45 -0.50
N THR A 438 -24.10 -0.39 -1.03
CA THR A 438 -25.45 0.08 -0.67
C THR A 438 -26.43 -0.13 -1.84
N ALA A 439 -27.73 -0.21 -1.56
CA ALA A 439 -28.73 -0.58 -2.58
C ALA A 439 -28.92 0.50 -3.67
N ASN A 440 -29.02 1.76 -3.28
CA ASN A 440 -29.23 2.92 -4.16
C ASN A 440 -28.12 3.98 -4.01
N GLY A 441 -27.26 3.86 -3.00
CA GLY A 441 -26.21 4.84 -2.70
C GLY A 441 -26.71 6.04 -1.89
N SER A 442 -27.87 5.92 -1.24
CA SER A 442 -28.49 7.03 -0.50
C SER A 442 -27.72 7.39 0.77
N HIS A 443 -27.92 8.60 1.29
CA HIS A 443 -27.26 9.08 2.51
C HIS A 443 -27.63 8.19 3.72
N GLU A 444 -28.92 7.84 3.84
CA GLU A 444 -29.46 7.00 4.91
C GLU A 444 -28.97 5.54 4.86
N GLU A 445 -28.84 4.96 3.66
CA GLU A 445 -28.22 3.64 3.47
C GLU A 445 -26.76 3.63 3.93
N LYS A 446 -26.00 4.68 3.57
CA LYS A 446 -24.59 4.82 3.97
C LYS A 446 -24.41 5.04 5.46
N ILE A 447 -25.26 5.86 6.08
CA ILE A 447 -25.30 6.04 7.54
C ILE A 447 -25.57 4.69 8.23
N SER A 448 -26.53 3.91 7.73
CA SER A 448 -26.87 2.59 8.28
C SER A 448 -25.72 1.58 8.11
N ALA A 449 -25.07 1.55 6.94
CA ALA A 449 -23.91 0.71 6.68
C ALA A 449 -22.70 1.06 7.56
N VAL A 450 -22.42 2.36 7.76
CA VAL A 450 -21.37 2.81 8.69
C VAL A 450 -21.76 2.51 10.14
N ALA A 451 -23.01 2.71 10.55
CA ALA A 451 -23.45 2.39 11.92
C ALA A 451 -23.27 0.90 12.25
N ALA A 452 -23.57 -0.01 11.32
CA ALA A 452 -23.28 -1.43 11.48
C ALA A 452 -21.77 -1.73 11.57
N MET A 453 -20.95 -1.12 10.71
CA MET A 453 -19.49 -1.20 10.80
C MET A 453 -18.94 -0.67 12.12
N LEU A 454 -19.53 0.39 12.69
CA LEU A 454 -19.16 0.95 13.99
C LEU A 454 -19.55 0.03 15.16
N ARG A 455 -20.67 -0.72 15.07
CA ARG A 455 -21.01 -1.76 16.07
C ARG A 455 -20.10 -2.98 16.00
N PHE A 456 -19.69 -3.39 14.81
CA PHE A 456 -18.64 -4.39 14.63
C PHE A 456 -17.29 -3.88 15.18
N LEU A 457 -16.88 -2.67 14.83
CA LEU A 457 -15.63 -2.05 15.29
C LEU A 457 -15.59 -1.88 16.82
N GLY A 458 -16.70 -1.47 17.46
CA GLY A 458 -16.80 -1.36 18.91
C GLY A 458 -16.50 -2.69 19.61
N ARG A 459 -17.09 -3.79 19.12
CA ARG A 459 -16.77 -5.16 19.60
C ARG A 459 -15.33 -5.57 19.28
N CYS A 460 -14.80 -5.21 18.10
CA CYS A 460 -13.41 -5.47 17.74
C CYS A 460 -12.39 -4.76 18.63
N LEU A 461 -12.74 -3.68 19.34
CA LEU A 461 -11.82 -2.96 20.23
C LEU A 461 -11.87 -3.47 21.68
N VAL A 462 -12.80 -4.35 22.05
CA VAL A 462 -12.86 -4.94 23.40
C VAL A 462 -11.90 -6.12 23.52
N VAL A 463 -11.03 -6.09 24.54
CA VAL A 463 -10.17 -7.23 24.90
C VAL A 463 -10.68 -7.82 26.20
N GLU A 464 -11.06 -9.10 26.18
CA GLU A 464 -11.53 -9.79 27.37
C GLU A 464 -10.36 -9.98 28.37
N PRO A 465 -10.57 -9.80 29.69
CA PRO A 465 -9.52 -10.00 30.70
C PRO A 465 -8.86 -11.38 30.65
N GLN A 466 -9.58 -12.40 30.17
CA GLN A 466 -9.08 -13.76 29.98
C GLN A 466 -8.11 -13.89 28.79
N ASN A 467 -8.20 -13.00 27.79
CA ASN A 467 -7.27 -12.95 26.67
C ASN A 467 -6.01 -12.17 27.03
N LEU A 468 -6.13 -11.07 27.79
CA LEU A 468 -4.97 -10.32 28.30
C LEU A 468 -3.99 -11.22 29.08
N GLN A 469 -4.50 -12.18 29.87
CA GLN A 469 -3.68 -13.16 30.60
C GLN A 469 -2.98 -14.21 29.71
N ARG A 470 -3.31 -14.29 28.42
CA ARG A 470 -2.72 -15.23 27.44
C ARG A 470 -1.73 -14.56 26.48
N LEU A 471 -1.70 -13.23 26.44
CA LEU A 471 -0.72 -12.50 25.63
C LEU A 471 0.68 -12.67 26.25
N PRO A 472 1.74 -12.82 25.44
CA PRO A 472 3.11 -12.74 25.93
C PRO A 472 3.38 -11.44 26.68
N HIS A 473 4.31 -11.47 27.62
CA HIS A 473 4.71 -10.26 28.34
C HIS A 473 5.25 -9.21 27.36
N GLY A 474 4.93 -7.93 27.60
CA GLY A 474 5.40 -6.82 26.79
C GLY A 474 4.54 -6.46 25.57
N VAL A 475 3.46 -7.18 25.25
CA VAL A 475 2.54 -6.78 24.15
C VAL A 475 1.90 -5.42 24.43
N THR A 476 1.99 -4.51 23.46
CA THR A 476 1.47 -3.13 23.51
C THR A 476 0.33 -2.91 22.52
N VAL A 477 0.32 -3.62 21.39
CA VAL A 477 -0.73 -3.57 20.37
C VAL A 477 -1.09 -4.98 19.88
N ILE A 478 -2.39 -5.27 19.90
CA ILE A 478 -3.01 -6.50 19.40
C ILE A 478 -3.56 -6.24 18.00
N GLU A 479 -3.21 -7.06 17.02
CA GLU A 479 -3.82 -7.05 15.69
C GLU A 479 -5.04 -7.98 15.63
N ARG A 480 -6.09 -7.52 14.93
CA ARG A 480 -7.27 -8.31 14.58
C ARG A 480 -7.59 -8.12 13.10
N ASP A 481 -7.12 -9.03 12.26
CA ASP A 481 -7.39 -9.01 10.81
C ASP A 481 -8.90 -9.15 10.53
N VAL A 482 -9.54 -8.05 10.08
CA VAL A 482 -10.98 -8.03 9.83
C VAL A 482 -11.38 -8.61 8.47
N ARG A 483 -10.45 -9.06 7.61
CA ARG A 483 -10.74 -9.54 6.23
C ARG A 483 -11.80 -10.64 6.17
N LYS A 484 -12.01 -11.42 7.24
CA LYS A 484 -13.05 -12.46 7.29
C LYS A 484 -14.48 -11.94 7.06
N ILE A 485 -14.77 -10.65 7.26
CA ILE A 485 -16.10 -10.07 6.96
C ILE A 485 -16.29 -9.68 5.49
N ILE A 486 -15.27 -9.85 4.63
CA ILE A 486 -15.36 -9.53 3.18
C ILE A 486 -16.60 -10.15 2.53
N PRO A 487 -16.92 -11.46 2.67
CA PRO A 487 -18.07 -12.07 2.01
C PRO A 487 -19.42 -11.48 2.47
N VAL A 488 -19.55 -11.16 3.77
CA VAL A 488 -20.73 -10.50 4.34
C VAL A 488 -20.94 -9.15 3.68
N LEU A 489 -19.90 -8.31 3.69
CA LEU A 489 -19.88 -6.99 3.07
C LEU A 489 -19.93 -7.03 1.53
N GLU A 490 -19.91 -8.21 0.88
CA GLU A 490 -20.06 -8.39 -0.57
C GLU A 490 -21.48 -8.86 -0.93
N SER A 491 -22.26 -9.31 0.06
CA SER A 491 -23.57 -9.92 -0.15
C SER A 491 -24.66 -8.90 -0.52
N GLU A 492 -25.64 -9.35 -1.31
CA GLU A 492 -26.90 -8.62 -1.55
C GLU A 492 -27.71 -8.41 -0.27
N ARG A 493 -27.53 -9.30 0.73
CA ARG A 493 -28.17 -9.18 2.05
C ARG A 493 -27.64 -7.98 2.83
N PHE A 494 -26.35 -7.68 2.77
CA PHE A 494 -25.78 -6.51 3.44
C PHE A 494 -26.34 -5.19 2.89
N LYS A 495 -26.53 -5.07 1.56
CA LYS A 495 -27.12 -3.89 0.91
C LYS A 495 -28.52 -3.51 1.44
N THR A 496 -29.25 -4.49 1.97
CA THR A 496 -30.65 -4.38 2.40
C THR A 496 -30.83 -4.55 3.91
N ASN A 497 -29.84 -5.12 4.60
CA ASN A 497 -29.80 -5.29 6.05
C ASN A 497 -28.32 -5.30 6.52
N PRO A 498 -27.71 -4.12 6.76
CA PRO A 498 -26.34 -4.02 7.26
C PRO A 498 -26.17 -4.63 8.66
N ASP A 499 -27.22 -4.65 9.47
CA ASP A 499 -27.24 -5.16 10.85
C ASP A 499 -26.92 -6.66 10.94
N MET A 500 -26.92 -7.40 9.83
CA MET A 500 -26.39 -8.76 9.79
C MET A 500 -24.93 -8.85 10.28
N LEU A 501 -24.14 -7.78 10.19
CA LEU A 501 -22.77 -7.72 10.67
C LEU A 501 -22.67 -7.83 12.21
N ASP A 502 -23.74 -7.56 12.96
CA ASP A 502 -23.79 -7.80 14.40
C ASP A 502 -23.71 -9.29 14.78
N GLN A 503 -24.01 -10.18 13.83
CA GLN A 503 -23.93 -11.64 13.98
C GLN A 503 -22.51 -12.17 13.74
N GLU A 504 -21.62 -11.37 13.13
CA GLU A 504 -20.26 -11.80 12.82
C GLU A 504 -19.37 -11.89 14.06
N SER A 505 -18.49 -12.90 14.04
CA SER A 505 -17.49 -13.14 15.07
C SER A 505 -16.33 -12.14 14.96
N ILE A 506 -15.72 -11.79 16.10
CA ILE A 506 -14.52 -10.95 16.15
C ILE A 506 -13.28 -11.78 15.73
N PRO A 507 -12.26 -11.23 15.04
CA PRO A 507 -11.04 -11.97 14.72
C PRO A 507 -10.27 -12.42 15.97
N GLU A 508 -9.39 -13.41 15.81
CA GLU A 508 -8.48 -13.84 16.87
C GLU A 508 -7.37 -12.81 17.11
N ASP A 509 -6.84 -12.78 18.34
CA ASP A 509 -5.81 -11.84 18.77
C ASP A 509 -4.42 -12.23 18.23
N GLN A 510 -3.79 -11.34 17.46
CA GLN A 510 -2.42 -11.47 16.97
C GLN A 510 -1.52 -10.37 17.57
N ILE A 511 -0.19 -10.54 17.54
CA ILE A 511 0.74 -9.60 18.19
C ILE A 511 1.36 -8.65 17.15
N ALA A 512 0.88 -7.41 17.14
CA ALA A 512 1.32 -6.36 16.22
C ALA A 512 2.56 -5.60 16.71
N ASN A 513 2.62 -5.25 18.00
CA ASN A 513 3.70 -4.45 18.57
C ASN A 513 3.98 -4.88 20.02
N VAL A 514 5.23 -4.65 20.45
CA VAL A 514 5.72 -4.89 21.81
C VAL A 514 6.45 -3.67 22.36
N ALA A 515 6.58 -3.60 23.69
CA ALA A 515 7.42 -2.63 24.36
C ALA A 515 8.89 -2.75 23.91
N PRO A 516 9.61 -1.63 23.69
CA PRO A 516 11.02 -1.65 23.33
C PRO A 516 11.88 -2.48 24.30
N GLY A 517 12.82 -3.25 23.74
CA GLY A 517 13.69 -4.14 24.52
C GLY A 517 13.08 -5.50 24.91
N VAL A 518 11.83 -5.80 24.52
CA VAL A 518 11.22 -7.12 24.73
C VAL A 518 11.35 -7.98 23.46
N GLU A 519 12.38 -8.82 23.41
CA GLU A 519 12.44 -9.92 22.44
C GLU A 519 11.37 -10.97 22.77
N ILE A 520 10.29 -11.06 21.97
CA ILE A 520 9.50 -12.29 21.98
C ILE A 520 10.28 -13.35 21.20
N LEU A 521 10.83 -14.34 21.92
CA LEU A 521 11.32 -15.59 21.35
C LEU A 521 10.14 -16.43 20.79
N ARG A 522 9.54 -15.97 19.69
CA ARG A 522 8.39 -16.60 18.99
C ARG A 522 8.81 -17.96 18.41
N GLY A 523 8.85 -19.00 19.25
CA GLY A 523 9.09 -20.39 18.82
C GLY A 523 10.15 -21.20 19.59
N ARG A 524 10.55 -20.83 20.82
CA ARG A 524 11.45 -21.67 21.64
C ARG A 524 10.82 -22.46 22.78
N GLU A 525 9.56 -22.21 23.14
CA GLU A 525 8.88 -22.94 24.20
C GLU A 525 7.57 -23.56 23.69
N HIS A 526 7.68 -24.74 23.08
CA HIS A 526 6.74 -25.87 23.20
C HIS A 526 7.35 -27.12 22.54
N ILE A 527 7.91 -27.99 23.39
CA ILE A 527 8.21 -29.41 23.13
C ILE A 527 7.35 -30.22 24.10
#